data_AF-A0A0F8YK47-F1
#
_entry.id   AF-A0A0F8YK47-F1
#
_cell.length_a   1.000
_cell.length_b   1.000
_cell.length_c   1.000
_cell.angle_alpha   90.00
_cell.angle_beta   90.00
_cell.angle_gamma   90.00
#
_symmetry.space_group_name_H-M   'P 1'
#
loop_
_entity.id
_entity.type
_entity.pdbx_description
1 polymer ?
#
loop_
_entity_poly.entity_id
_entity_poly.type
_entity_poly.pdbx_seq_one_letter_code
_entity_poly.pdbx_strand_id
1 'polypeptide(L)' 'MMSKLLINEPPLQVLPTLAKTIGLNKAIVLQQIHYWLGIPKIGKVDDGIKWVRNSIPEWQQGNFPFWSEKTVKRILAT' A
#
# COMPACT_ATOMS: atom_id res chain seq x y z
N MET A 1 0.38 20.99 26.47
CA MET A 1 0.86 19.58 26.40
C MET A 1 -0.09 18.81 25.50
N MET A 2 0.33 18.39 24.31
CA MET A 2 -0.50 17.53 23.45
C MET A 2 -0.20 16.06 23.75
N SER A 3 -1.24 15.29 24.06
CA SER A 3 -1.15 13.85 24.24
C SER A 3 -0.67 13.20 22.94
N LYS A 4 0.43 12.43 23.01
CA LYS A 4 0.83 11.51 21.94
C LYS A 4 -0.23 10.41 21.86
N LEU A 5 -1.16 10.52 20.93
CA LEU A 5 -2.00 9.40 20.52
C LEU A 5 -1.11 8.30 19.91
N LEU A 6 -1.52 7.03 20.01
CA LEU A 6 -0.80 5.86 19.44
C LEU A 6 -0.58 5.97 17.92
N ILE A 7 -1.35 6.83 17.24
CA ILE A 7 -1.33 7.00 15.80
C ILE A 7 -0.55 8.28 15.49
N ASN A 8 0.72 8.12 15.14
CA ASN A 8 1.61 9.20 14.70
C ASN A 8 1.89 9.16 13.19
N GLU A 9 1.29 8.22 12.47
CA GLU A 9 1.40 8.03 11.03
C GLU A 9 0.05 7.59 10.43
N PRO A 10 -0.18 7.77 9.11
CA PRO A 10 -1.40 7.29 8.46
C PRO A 10 -1.56 5.78 8.63
N PRO A 11 -2.72 5.29 9.12
CA PRO A 11 -2.91 3.87 9.37
C PRO A 11 -3.04 3.08 8.07
N LEU A 12 -2.54 1.86 8.07
CA LEU A 12 -2.76 0.89 7.00
C LEU A 12 -4.19 0.32 7.09
N GLN A 13 -5.05 0.68 6.15
CA GLN A 13 -6.44 0.22 6.13
C GLN A 13 -6.54 -1.19 5.53
N VAL A 14 -7.34 -2.05 6.16
CA VAL A 14 -7.67 -3.38 5.63
C VAL A 14 -9.17 -3.63 5.81
N LEU A 15 -9.84 -4.02 4.72
CA LEU A 15 -11.25 -4.42 4.76
C LEU A 15 -11.34 -5.94 4.98
N PRO A 16 -11.95 -6.43 6.07
CA PRO A 16 -12.04 -7.87 6.35
C PRO A 16 -12.76 -8.66 5.26
N THR A 17 -13.79 -8.08 4.65
CA THR A 17 -14.52 -8.69 3.53
C THR A 17 -13.62 -8.85 2.30
N LEU A 18 -12.79 -7.86 1.99
CA LEU A 18 -11.80 -7.94 0.91
C LEU A 18 -10.73 -8.99 1.22
N ALA A 19 -10.18 -8.97 2.44
CA ALA A 19 -9.18 -9.93 2.89
C ALA A 19 -9.69 -11.38 2.84
N LYS A 20 -10.99 -11.60 3.15
CA LYS A 20 -11.63 -12.91 3.00
C LYS A 20 -11.68 -13.37 1.54
N THR A 21 -11.88 -12.45 0.59
CA THR A 21 -12.03 -12.77 -0.83
C THR A 21 -10.71 -13.01 -1.54
N ILE A 22 -9.69 -12.19 -1.27
CA ILE A 22 -8.42 -12.22 -2.03
C ILE A 22 -7.19 -12.56 -1.17
N GLY A 23 -7.37 -12.81 0.12
CA GLY A 23 -6.30 -13.01 1.09
C GLY A 23 -5.78 -11.70 1.69
N LEU A 24 -5.34 -11.76 2.96
CA LEU A 24 -4.94 -10.60 3.75
C LEU A 24 -3.85 -9.75 3.07
N ASN A 25 -2.78 -10.39 2.60
CA ASN A 25 -1.65 -9.68 2.00
C ASN A 25 -2.03 -8.94 0.72
N LYS A 26 -2.83 -9.57 -0.16
CA LYS A 26 -3.31 -8.94 -1.39
C LYS A 26 -4.26 -7.79 -1.10
N ALA A 27 -5.13 -7.94 -0.10
CA ALA A 27 -6.04 -6.88 0.35
C ALA A 27 -5.30 -5.66 0.90
N ILE A 28 -4.25 -5.87 1.71
CA ILE A 28 -3.37 -4.80 2.19
C ILE A 28 -2.75 -4.03 1.02
N VAL A 29 -2.11 -4.73 0.08
CA VAL A 29 -1.42 -4.08 -1.05
C VAL A 29 -2.40 -3.33 -1.95
N LEU A 30 -3.55 -3.94 -2.27
CA LEU A 30 -4.57 -3.31 -3.09
C LEU A 30 -5.11 -2.03 -2.43
N GLN A 31 -5.38 -2.06 -1.13
CA GLN A 31 -5.85 -0.88 -0.41
C GLN A 31 -4.80 0.23 -0.37
N GLN A 32 -3.52 -0.12 -0.24
CA GLN A 32 -2.42 0.85 -0.29
C GLN A 32 -2.29 1.50 -1.68
N ILE A 33 -2.40 0.72 -2.76
CA ILE A 33 -2.40 1.26 -4.13
C ILE A 33 -3.60 2.19 -4.34
N HIS A 34 -4.79 1.79 -3.89
CA HIS A 34 -6.00 2.61 -3.96
C HIS A 34 -5.83 3.96 -3.23
N TYR A 35 -5.25 3.95 -2.03
CA TYR A 35 -4.91 5.16 -1.29
C TYR A 35 -4.01 6.10 -2.10
N TRP A 36 -2.92 5.58 -2.68
CA TRP A 36 -2.00 6.38 -3.49
C TRP A 36 -2.64 6.96 -4.74
N LEU A 37 -3.50 6.19 -5.43
CA LEU A 37 -4.23 6.66 -6.60
C LEU A 37 -5.21 7.79 -6.23
N GLY A 38 -5.74 7.79 -5.02
CA GLY A 38 -6.59 8.87 -4.48
C GLY A 38 -5.85 10.18 -4.21
N ILE A 39 -4.52 10.19 -4.09
CA ILE A 39 -3.73 11.40 -3.85
C ILE A 39 -3.41 12.08 -5.19
N PRO A 40 -3.90 13.31 -5.47
CA PRO A 40 -3.74 13.95 -6.79
C PRO A 40 -2.28 14.11 -7.24
N LYS A 41 -1.37 14.34 -6.29
CA LYS A 41 0.07 14.59 -6.56
C LYS A 41 0.92 13.33 -6.74
N ILE A 42 0.35 12.14 -6.52
CA ILE A 42 1.08 10.87 -6.59
C ILE A 42 0.75 10.14 -7.89
N GLY A 43 1.75 9.45 -8.44
CA GLY A 43 1.60 8.65 -9.65
C GLY A 43 1.77 9.46 -10.93
N LYS A 44 1.77 8.76 -12.06
CA LYS A 44 1.87 9.34 -13.40
C LYS A 44 0.61 8.99 -14.18
N VAL A 45 0.07 9.96 -14.90
CA VAL A 45 -1.01 9.71 -15.86
C VAL A 45 -0.39 9.41 -17.22
N ASP A 46 -0.81 8.32 -17.83
CA ASP A 46 -0.39 7.83 -19.14
C ASP A 46 -1.63 7.29 -19.85
N ASP A 47 -1.94 7.80 -21.05
CA ASP A 47 -3.18 7.48 -21.79
C ASP A 47 -4.47 7.60 -20.98
N GLY A 48 -4.57 8.62 -20.12
CA GLY A 48 -5.73 8.86 -19.25
C GLY A 48 -5.83 7.89 -18.06
N ILE A 49 -4.89 6.96 -17.91
CA ILE A 49 -4.83 6.01 -16.80
C ILE A 49 -3.76 6.47 -15.80
N LYS A 50 -4.11 6.47 -14.53
CA LYS A 50 -3.18 6.83 -13.45
C LYS A 50 -2.45 5.61 -12.92
N TRP A 51 -1.13 5.69 -12.88
CA TRP A 51 -0.22 4.61 -12.47
C TRP A 51 0.62 5.01 -11.27
N VAL A 52 0.82 4.09 -10.33
CA VAL A 52 1.82 4.20 -9.26
C VAL A 52 2.96 3.24 -9.59
N ARG A 53 4.19 3.74 -9.68
CA ARG A 53 5.38 2.93 -9.98
C ARG A 53 6.36 3.08 -8.84
N ASN A 54 6.71 1.95 -8.22
CA ASN A 54 7.82 1.81 -7.28
C ASN A 54 8.52 0.49 -7.59
N SER A 55 9.83 0.44 -7.38
CA SER A 55 10.61 -0.78 -7.28
C SER A 55 10.23 -1.60 -6.04
N ILE A 56 10.65 -2.86 -5.99
CA ILE A 56 10.39 -3.73 -4.82
C ILE A 56 11.01 -3.13 -3.53
N PRO A 57 12.27 -2.64 -3.52
CA PRO A 57 12.82 -1.99 -2.34
C PRO A 57 12.03 -0.76 -1.89
N GLU A 58 11.58 0.09 -2.83
CA GLU A 58 10.77 1.28 -2.52
C GLU A 58 9.41 0.91 -1.92
N TRP A 59 8.75 -0.13 -2.44
CA TRP A 59 7.51 -0.65 -1.86
C TRP A 59 7.73 -1.17 -0.43
N GLN A 60 8.81 -1.93 -0.22
CA GLN A 60 9.13 -2.47 1.10
C GLN A 60 9.42 -1.36 2.11
N GLN A 61 10.31 -0.43 1.78
CA GLN A 61 10.73 0.62 2.70
C GLN A 61 9.62 1.64 2.98
N GLY A 62 8.86 2.03 1.96
CA GLY A 62 7.89 3.12 2.08
C GLY A 62 6.48 2.70 2.53
N ASN A 63 6.12 1.42 2.39
CA ASN A 63 4.74 0.97 2.63
C ASN A 63 4.66 -0.30 3.50
N PHE A 64 5.60 -1.21 3.32
CA PHE A 64 5.55 -2.53 3.95
C PHE A 64 6.84 -2.89 4.70
N PRO A 65 7.33 -2.03 5.63
CA PRO A 65 8.61 -2.24 6.29
C PRO A 65 8.63 -3.49 7.18
N PHE A 66 7.45 -4.01 7.53
CA PHE A 66 7.23 -5.24 8.28
C PHE A 66 7.33 -6.52 7.42
N TRP A 67 7.48 -6.41 6.10
CA TRP A 67 7.75 -7.53 5.21
C TRP A 67 9.17 -7.45 4.65
N SER A 68 9.74 -8.60 4.30
CA SER A 68 10.97 -8.65 3.49
C SER A 68 10.67 -8.32 2.03
N GLU A 69 11.67 -7.84 1.29
CA GLU A 69 11.55 -7.60 -0.15
C GLU A 69 11.07 -8.85 -0.91
N LYS A 70 11.51 -10.04 -0.50
CA LYS A 70 11.07 -11.32 -1.08
C LYS A 70 9.56 -11.54 -0.90
N THR A 71 9.01 -11.18 0.27
CA THR A 71 7.57 -11.27 0.53
C THR A 71 6.81 -10.25 -0.31
N VAL A 72 7.27 -9.00 -0.38
CA VAL A 72 6.67 -7.94 -1.21
C VAL A 72 6.66 -8.36 -2.69
N LYS A 73 7.80 -8.84 -3.21
CA LYS A 73 7.91 -9.34 -4.59
C LYS A 73 6.92 -10.46 -4.89
N ARG A 74 6.78 -11.43 -3.97
CA ARG A 74 5.84 -12.53 -4.14
C ARG A 74 4.38 -12.04 -4.18
N ILE A 75 4.01 -11.11 -3.31
CA ILE A 75 2.63 -10.57 -3.28
C ILE A 75 2.32 -9.81 -4.57
N LEU A 76 3.25 -8.97 -5.05
CA LEU A 76 3.04 -8.18 -6.27
C LEU A 76 3.09 -9.00 -7.57
N ALA A 77 3.72 -10.17 -7.55
CA ALA A 77 3.82 -11.06 -8.71
C ALA A 77 2.73 -12.14 -8.79
N THR A 78 1.75 -12.17 -7.87
CA THR A 78 0.68 -13.18 -7.80
C THR A 78 -0.71 -12.63 -8.04
#